data_AF-A0A4P7W328-F1
#
_entry.id   AF-A0A4P7W328-F1
#
_cell.length_a   1.000
_cell.length_b   1.000
_cell.length_c   1.000
_cell.angle_alpha   90.00
_cell.angle_beta   90.00
_cell.angle_gamma   90.00
#
_symmetry.space_group_name_H-M   'P 1'
#
loop_
_entity.id
_entity.type
_entity.pdbx_description
1 polymer ?
#
loop_
_entity_poly.entity_id
_entity_poly.type
_entity_poly.pdbx_seq_one_letter_code
_entity_poly.pdbx_strand_id
1 'polypeptide(L)'
;MEDLNYPDTKNAARIDEIVPPGKYDIHSEGGAYCYVGLRLSLCHGWGAGPTPWLQRYVLGVKPLEPGCRTIEVKPNLGSLSYAKGTVPTPYGPVSVEAHKDPSGKTVVDVKAPKGVKVAR
;
A
#
# COMPACT_ATOMS: atom_id res chain seq x y z
N MET A 1 -22.02 -4.24 -12.62
CA MET A 1 -21.21 -4.05 -11.41
C MET A 1 -20.64 -5.42 -11.05
N GLU A 2 -19.49 -5.50 -10.37
CA GLU A 2 -18.87 -6.78 -9.99
C GLU A 2 -19.86 -7.60 -9.14
N ASP A 3 -20.63 -8.49 -9.79
CA ASP A 3 -21.68 -9.28 -9.14
C ASP A 3 -21.04 -10.53 -8.55
N LEU A 4 -20.61 -10.40 -7.30
CA LEU A 4 -19.97 -11.47 -6.54
C LEU A 4 -21.01 -12.18 -5.67
N ASN A 5 -21.26 -13.45 -5.96
CA ASN A 5 -22.10 -14.29 -5.13
C ASN A 5 -21.26 -14.93 -4.01
N TYR A 6 -21.39 -14.41 -2.79
CA TYR A 6 -20.59 -14.83 -1.63
C TYR A 6 -20.57 -16.35 -1.33
N PRO A 7 -21.66 -17.11 -1.52
CA PRO A 7 -21.62 -18.58 -1.48
C PRO A 7 -20.51 -19.22 -2.33
N ASP A 8 -20.25 -18.71 -3.53
CA ASP A 8 -19.30 -19.28 -4.50
C ASP A 8 -17.85 -19.06 -4.04
N THR A 9 -17.60 -18.01 -3.26
CA THR A 9 -16.26 -17.70 -2.72
C THR A 9 -15.76 -18.73 -1.71
N LYS A 10 -16.63 -19.62 -1.20
CA LYS A 10 -16.22 -20.71 -0.29
C LYS A 10 -15.29 -21.73 -0.95
N ASN A 11 -15.36 -21.90 -2.27
CA ASN A 11 -14.47 -22.77 -3.03
C ASN A 11 -13.47 -21.99 -3.90
N ALA A 12 -13.25 -20.70 -3.62
CA ALA A 12 -12.28 -19.90 -4.35
C ALA A 12 -10.83 -20.32 -4.03
N ALA A 13 -9.94 -20.14 -5.00
CA ALA A 13 -8.50 -20.22 -4.78
C ALA A 13 -8.00 -19.04 -3.93
N ARG A 14 -6.77 -19.16 -3.39
CA ARG A 14 -6.15 -18.04 -2.67
C ARG A 14 -5.72 -16.94 -3.63
N ILE A 15 -5.57 -15.72 -3.09
CA ILE A 15 -5.14 -14.54 -3.87
C ILE A 15 -3.68 -14.63 -4.35
N ASP A 16 -2.86 -15.49 -3.74
CA ASP A 16 -1.43 -15.63 -3.97
C ASP A 16 -1.06 -16.83 -4.87
N GLU A 17 -2.03 -17.46 -5.54
CA GLU A 17 -1.79 -18.60 -6.42
C GLU A 17 -2.60 -18.54 -7.73
N ILE A 18 -2.14 -19.29 -8.74
CA ILE A 18 -2.94 -19.55 -9.95
C ILE A 18 -4.08 -20.51 -9.58
N VAL A 19 -5.29 -20.23 -10.07
CA VAL A 19 -6.48 -21.02 -9.72
C VAL A 19 -6.27 -22.51 -10.05
N PRO A 20 -6.27 -23.40 -9.03
CA PRO A 20 -6.12 -24.83 -9.24
C PRO A 20 -7.34 -25.44 -9.96
N PRO A 21 -7.18 -26.56 -10.68
CA PRO A 21 -8.32 -27.27 -11.28
C PRO A 21 -9.41 -27.60 -10.25
N GLY A 22 -10.67 -27.29 -10.57
CA GLY A 22 -11.83 -27.54 -9.70
C GLY A 22 -12.06 -26.49 -8.61
N LYS A 23 -11.27 -25.42 -8.56
CA LYS A 23 -11.51 -24.25 -7.72
C LYS A 23 -12.29 -23.18 -8.49
N TYR A 24 -13.09 -22.42 -7.75
CA TYR A 24 -13.83 -21.29 -8.30
C TYR A 24 -12.87 -20.15 -8.63
N ASP A 25 -12.82 -19.75 -9.89
CA ASP A 25 -12.07 -18.58 -10.33
C ASP A 25 -12.95 -17.34 -10.23
N ILE A 26 -12.76 -16.58 -9.14
CA ILE A 26 -13.46 -15.32 -8.91
C ILE A 26 -13.35 -14.40 -10.15
N HIS A 27 -12.21 -14.39 -10.85
CA HIS A 27 -11.98 -13.46 -11.95
C HIS A 27 -12.66 -13.85 -13.26
N SER A 28 -12.81 -15.15 -13.56
CA SER A 28 -13.44 -15.61 -14.81
C SER A 28 -14.88 -16.08 -14.65
N GLU A 29 -15.25 -16.59 -13.47
CA GLU A 29 -16.57 -17.17 -13.19
C GLU A 29 -17.49 -16.22 -12.41
N GLY A 30 -16.95 -15.17 -11.77
CA GLY A 30 -17.72 -14.14 -11.06
C GLY A 30 -18.26 -13.03 -11.98
N GLY A 31 -19.35 -12.35 -11.59
CA GLY A 31 -19.91 -11.21 -12.33
C GLY A 31 -21.07 -11.55 -13.27
N ALA A 32 -22.08 -10.68 -13.26
CA ALA A 32 -23.28 -10.78 -14.08
C ALA A 32 -23.06 -10.16 -15.46
N TYR A 33 -22.84 -11.03 -16.45
CA TYR A 33 -22.91 -10.75 -17.89
C TYR A 33 -21.97 -9.66 -18.44
N CYS A 34 -21.01 -9.16 -17.66
CA CYS A 34 -20.25 -7.98 -18.05
C CYS A 34 -19.10 -8.27 -19.06
N TYR A 35 -18.55 -9.50 -19.14
CA TYR A 35 -17.48 -9.85 -20.10
C TYR A 35 -17.44 -11.37 -20.43
N VAL A 36 -16.83 -11.75 -21.56
CA VAL A 36 -16.50 -13.15 -21.92
C VAL A 36 -15.05 -13.42 -21.51
N GLY A 37 -14.80 -14.48 -20.72
CA GLY A 37 -13.48 -14.77 -20.16
C GLY A 37 -13.30 -14.16 -18.77
N LEU A 38 -12.38 -13.21 -18.61
CA LEU A 38 -12.15 -12.52 -17.34
C LEU A 38 -13.20 -11.43 -17.12
N ARG A 39 -14.07 -11.67 -16.14
CA ARG A 39 -15.22 -10.83 -15.78
C ARG A 39 -14.92 -9.84 -14.66
N LEU A 40 -13.89 -10.10 -13.85
CA LEU A 40 -13.35 -9.17 -12.86
C LEU A 40 -11.90 -8.79 -13.22
N SER A 41 -11.55 -7.53 -13.01
CA SER A 41 -10.24 -7.00 -13.37
C SER A 41 -9.14 -7.55 -12.44
N LEU A 42 -8.06 -8.06 -13.03
CA LEU A 42 -6.82 -8.40 -12.30
C LEU A 42 -6.00 -7.16 -11.90
N CYS A 43 -6.37 -5.97 -12.41
CA CYS A 43 -5.67 -4.72 -12.18
C CYS A 43 -6.70 -3.62 -11.89
N HIS A 44 -7.18 -3.58 -10.64
CA HIS A 44 -8.14 -2.58 -10.19
C HIS A 44 -7.50 -1.64 -9.16
N GLY A 45 -7.65 -0.33 -9.36
CA GLY A 45 -7.03 0.68 -8.48
C GLY A 45 -7.45 0.59 -7.01
N TRP A 46 -8.63 0.04 -6.71
CA TRP A 46 -9.06 -0.23 -5.33
C TRP A 46 -8.20 -1.28 -4.62
N GLY A 47 -7.50 -2.15 -5.36
CA GLY A 47 -6.49 -3.04 -4.80
C GLY A 47 -5.18 -2.35 -4.39
N ALA A 48 -4.96 -1.10 -4.79
CA ALA A 48 -3.72 -0.36 -4.52
C ALA A 48 -3.64 0.27 -3.12
N GLY A 49 -4.61 -0.01 -2.23
CA GLY A 49 -4.65 0.48 -0.85
C GLY A 49 -3.36 0.27 -0.02
N PRO A 50 -2.59 -0.82 -0.19
CA PRO A 50 -1.34 -1.02 0.55
C PRO A 50 -0.30 0.08 0.32
N THR A 51 -0.21 0.69 -0.87
CA THR A 51 0.82 1.70 -1.18
C THR A 51 0.74 2.94 -0.29
N PRO A 52 -0.38 3.69 -0.22
CA PRO A 52 -0.50 4.84 0.68
C PRO A 52 -0.50 4.43 2.16
N TRP A 53 -0.97 3.21 2.48
CA TRP A 53 -0.92 2.70 3.85
C TRP A 53 0.54 2.51 4.32
N LEU A 54 1.38 1.88 3.52
CA LEU A 54 2.80 1.69 3.83
C LEU A 54 3.55 3.03 3.96
N GLN A 55 3.26 4.00 3.09
CA GLN A 55 3.82 5.35 3.19
C GLN A 55 3.44 6.03 4.51
N ARG A 56 2.18 5.89 4.94
CA ARG A 56 1.65 6.56 6.12
C ARG A 56 2.06 5.90 7.43
N TYR A 57 2.10 4.56 7.46
CA TYR A 57 2.23 3.80 8.70
C TYR A 57 3.59 3.12 8.85
N VAL A 58 4.19 2.60 7.78
CA VAL A 58 5.53 1.98 7.85
C VAL A 58 6.61 3.02 7.70
N LEU A 59 6.59 3.80 6.62
CA LEU A 59 7.52 4.92 6.41
C LEU A 59 7.21 6.08 7.36
N GLY A 60 5.95 6.17 7.82
CA GLY A 60 5.54 7.07 8.90
C GLY A 60 5.35 8.52 8.49
N VAL A 61 5.12 8.78 7.19
CA VAL A 61 4.95 10.15 6.67
C VAL A 61 3.49 10.56 6.76
N LYS A 62 3.17 11.60 7.54
CA LYS A 62 1.81 12.10 7.70
C LYS A 62 1.75 13.62 7.58
N PRO A 63 0.81 14.19 6.80
CA PRO A 63 0.57 15.63 6.86
C PRO A 63 0.00 16.01 8.22
N LEU A 64 0.61 17.00 8.86
CA LEU A 64 0.10 17.63 10.08
C LEU A 64 -0.65 18.94 9.76
N GLU A 65 -0.34 19.55 8.63
CA GLU A 65 -0.99 20.76 8.13
C GLU A 65 -1.47 20.57 6.68
N PRO A 66 -2.51 21.32 6.25
CA PRO A 66 -2.98 21.30 4.87
C PRO A 66 -1.86 21.56 3.86
N GLY A 67 -1.87 20.80 2.77
CA GLY A 67 -0.86 20.91 1.70
C GLY A 67 0.52 20.38 2.06
N CYS A 68 0.68 19.64 3.16
CA CYS A 68 1.96 19.11 3.64
C CYS A 68 2.98 20.21 4.00
N ARG A 69 2.52 21.40 4.42
CA ARG A 69 3.40 22.47 4.96
C ARG A 69 4.23 21.97 6.13
N THR A 70 3.59 21.23 7.02
CA THR A 70 4.24 20.46 8.08
C THR A 70 3.86 18.99 7.95
N ILE A 71 4.86 18.11 8.06
CA ILE A 71 4.69 16.66 8.06
C ILE A 71 5.33 16.04 9.31
N GLU A 72 4.74 14.97 9.80
CA GLU A 72 5.39 14.02 10.72
C GLU A 72 6.21 13.03 9.88
N VAL A 73 7.39 12.66 10.38
CA VAL A 73 8.12 11.48 9.89
C VAL A 73 8.49 10.59 11.07
N LYS A 74 7.69 9.55 11.29
CA LYS A 74 7.85 8.59 12.39
C LYS A 74 7.73 7.14 11.89
N PRO A 75 8.82 6.55 11.38
CA PRO A 75 8.82 5.19 10.86
C PRO A 75 8.44 4.15 11.92
N ASN A 76 7.64 3.16 11.53
CA ASN A 76 7.27 2.03 12.39
C ASN A 76 7.74 0.73 11.73
N LEU A 77 8.99 0.35 12.02
CA LEU A 77 9.62 -0.80 11.38
C LEU A 77 9.09 -2.15 11.88
N GLY A 78 8.57 -2.24 13.11
CA GLY A 78 8.22 -3.54 13.70
C GLY A 78 9.43 -4.49 13.67
N SER A 79 9.28 -5.61 12.96
CA SER A 79 10.34 -6.61 12.71
C SER A 79 11.20 -6.33 11.47
N LEU A 80 10.89 -5.31 10.66
CA LEU A 80 11.69 -4.93 9.49
C LEU A 80 13.06 -4.41 9.92
N SER A 81 14.11 -4.78 9.18
CA SER A 81 15.45 -4.22 9.37
C SER A 81 15.59 -2.81 8.80
N TYR A 82 14.85 -2.50 7.72
CA TYR A 82 14.82 -1.17 7.11
C TYR A 82 13.51 -0.90 6.36
N ALA A 83 13.24 0.38 6.10
CA ALA A 83 12.23 0.85 5.16
C ALA A 83 12.75 2.12 4.46
N LYS A 84 12.59 2.18 3.13
CA LYS A 84 13.02 3.33 2.32
C LYS A 84 11.95 3.67 1.31
N GLY A 85 11.66 4.96 1.16
CA GLY A 85 10.65 5.42 0.23
C GLY A 85 10.69 6.92 0.00
N THR A 86 9.96 7.35 -1.03
CA THR A 86 9.77 8.77 -1.34
C THR A 86 8.27 9.05 -1.45
N VAL A 87 7.82 10.11 -0.77
CA VAL A 87 6.43 10.53 -0.76
C VAL A 87 6.32 11.87 -1.49
N PRO A 88 5.42 12.01 -2.49
CA PRO A 88 5.23 13.28 -3.16
C PRO A 88 4.51 14.27 -2.24
N THR A 89 4.95 15.52 -2.27
CA THR A 89 4.23 16.66 -1.66
C THR A 89 4.06 17.77 -2.70
N PRO A 90 3.14 18.73 -2.50
CA PRO A 90 3.01 19.89 -3.38
C PRO A 90 4.30 20.72 -3.55
N TYR A 91 5.23 20.63 -2.59
CA TYR A 91 6.50 21.35 -2.59
C TYR A 91 7.66 20.54 -3.18
N GLY A 92 7.42 19.28 -3.56
CA GLY A 92 8.43 18.35 -4.06
C GLY A 92 8.50 17.03 -3.27
N PRO A 93 9.41 16.12 -3.65
CA PRO A 93 9.52 14.81 -3.04
C PRO A 93 10.16 14.87 -1.64
N VAL A 94 9.59 14.12 -0.69
CA VAL A 94 10.22 13.85 0.61
C VAL A 94 10.74 12.42 0.62
N SER A 95 12.06 12.24 0.71
CA SER A 95 12.68 10.92 0.81
C SER A 95 12.97 10.58 2.27
N VAL A 96 12.59 9.37 2.67
CA VAL A 96 12.82 8.84 4.01
C VAL A 96 13.53 7.50 3.90
N GLU A 97 14.55 7.32 4.74
CA GLU A 97 15.23 6.05 4.93
C GLU A 97 15.31 5.79 6.43
N ALA A 98 14.86 4.60 6.84
CA ALA A 98 14.86 4.19 8.23
C ALA A 98 15.46 2.79 8.35
N HIS A 99 16.33 2.58 9.32
CA HIS A 99 16.93 1.27 9.58
C HIS A 99 17.17 1.07 11.08
N LYS A 100 17.29 -0.18 11.52
CA LYS A 100 17.72 -0.50 12.88
C LYS A 100 19.25 -0.50 12.94
N ASP A 101 19.82 0.21 13.90
CA ASP A 101 21.25 0.14 14.20
C ASP A 101 21.59 -1.18 14.96
N PRO A 102 22.87 -1.47 15.22
CA PRO A 102 23.27 -2.67 15.96
C PRO A 102 22.67 -2.79 17.38
N SER A 103 22.20 -1.68 17.96
CA SER A 103 21.52 -1.65 19.27
C SER A 103 20.01 -1.90 19.17
N GLY A 104 19.48 -2.02 17.95
CA GLY A 104 18.05 -2.19 17.67
C GLY A 104 17.26 -0.88 17.64
N LYS A 105 17.91 0.27 17.80
CA LYS A 105 17.28 1.59 17.73
C LYS A 105 17.04 1.97 16.27
N THR A 106 15.90 2.62 16.01
CA THR A 106 15.60 3.12 14.66
C THR A 106 16.33 4.43 14.39
N VAL A 107 17.16 4.43 13.35
CA VAL A 107 17.83 5.60 12.77
C VAL A 107 17.03 6.05 11.56
N VAL A 108 16.81 7.36 11.41
CA VAL A 108 15.93 7.93 10.37
C VAL A 108 16.63 9.11 9.68
N ASP A 109 16.79 8.97 8.37
CA ASP A 109 17.28 9.99 7.45
C ASP A 109 16.11 10.54 6.62
N VAL A 110 15.98 11.88 6.60
CA VAL A 110 14.90 12.57 5.89
C VAL A 110 15.47 13.66 5.01
N LYS A 111 15.11 13.66 3.73
CA LYS A 111 15.39 14.74 2.78
C LYS A 111 14.07 15.34 2.34
N ALA A 112 13.83 16.60 2.68
CA ALA A 112 12.62 17.33 2.34
C ALA A 112 12.97 18.57 1.50
N PRO A 113 12.09 18.99 0.57
CA PRO A 113 12.32 20.19 -0.23
C PRO A 113 12.12 21.45 0.61
N LYS A 114 12.60 22.59 0.10
CA LYS A 114 12.32 23.90 0.72
C LYS A 114 10.79 24.09 0.79
N GLY A 115 10.30 24.57 1.93
CA GLY A 115 8.86 24.81 2.16
C GLY A 115 8.12 23.69 2.88
N VAL A 116 8.75 22.53 3.11
CA VAL A 116 8.21 21.47 3.98
C VAL A 116 8.94 21.48 5.32
N LYS A 117 8.20 21.62 6.41
CA LYS A 117 8.70 21.46 7.78
C LYS A 117 8.52 20.01 8.22
N VAL A 118 9.58 19.38 8.71
CA VAL A 118 9.53 18.02 9.26
C VAL A 118 9.48 18.09 10.78
N ALA A 119 8.38 17.62 11.37
CA ALA A 119 8.23 17.38 12.79
C ALA A 119 8.67 15.95 13.12
N ARG A 120 9.45 15.80 14.20
CA ARG A 120 9.98 14.52 14.70
C ARG A 120 9.42 14.21 16.08
#